data_AF-A0A7C2TJC1-F1
#
_entry.id   AF-A0A7C2TJC1-F1
#
_cell.length_a   1.000
_cell.length_b   1.000
_cell.length_c   1.000
_cell.angle_alpha   90.00
_cell.angle_beta   90.00
_cell.angle_gamma   90.00
#
_symmetry.space_group_name_H-M   'P 1'
#
loop_
_entity.id
_entity.type
_entity.pdbx_description
1 polymer ?
#
loop_
_entity_poly.entity_id
_entity_poly.type
_entity_poly.pdbx_seq_one_letter_code
_entity_poly.pdbx_strand_id
1 'polypeptide(L)'
;MDLSSRLVAYGLGPRMADLVCVVQPFMAHVNLGFYWAVELPDPEGLLTGSGRLHRHVTMRSAADIDNPAVRALLEAAYRRKKSNVP
;
A
#
# COMPACT_ATOMS: atom_id res chain seq x y z
N MET A 1 -5.97 10.20 12.56
CA MET A 1 -5.29 8.91 12.35
C MET A 1 -4.84 8.43 13.71
N ASP A 2 -5.26 7.24 14.12
CA ASP A 2 -5.04 6.74 15.49
C ASP A 2 -3.52 6.59 15.77
N LEU A 3 -3.05 7.23 16.84
CA LEU A 3 -1.65 7.24 17.26
C LEU A 3 -1.21 5.86 17.80
N SER A 4 -2.16 4.96 18.10
CA SER A 4 -1.84 3.61 18.57
C SER A 4 -1.31 2.68 17.47
N SER A 5 -1.59 2.99 16.19
CA SER A 5 -1.47 2.02 15.09
C SER A 5 -0.06 1.83 14.53
N ARG A 6 0.95 2.56 15.04
CA ARG A 6 2.34 2.58 14.53
C ARG A 6 2.43 2.47 13.01
N LEU A 7 1.77 3.37 12.29
CA LEU A 7 1.82 3.40 10.83
C LEU A 7 1.72 4.81 10.30
N VAL A 8 2.31 5.03 9.12
CA VAL A 8 2.23 6.30 8.38
C VAL A 8 1.39 6.06 7.15
N ALA A 9 0.38 6.88 6.91
CA ALA A 9 -0.46 6.78 5.72
C ALA A 9 -0.21 7.94 4.79
N TYR A 10 -0.20 7.64 3.49
CA TYR A 10 -0.11 8.60 2.42
C TYR A 10 -1.37 8.52 1.59
N GLY A 11 -1.99 9.67 1.32
CA GLY A 11 -3.28 9.75 0.65
C GLY A 11 -3.53 11.11 0.04
N LEU A 12 -4.59 11.20 -0.77
CA LEU A 12 -5.01 12.44 -1.43
C LEU A 12 -6.08 13.21 -0.64
N GLY A 13 -6.44 12.73 0.54
CA GLY A 13 -7.47 13.30 1.39
C GLY A 13 -7.42 12.72 2.80
N PRO A 14 -8.24 13.26 3.71
CA PRO A 14 -8.22 12.89 5.13
C PRO A 14 -8.95 11.57 5.42
N ARG A 15 -9.74 11.03 4.47
CA ARG A 15 -10.51 9.81 4.70
C ARG A 15 -9.67 8.57 4.41
N MET A 16 -9.96 7.48 5.11
CA MET A 16 -9.31 6.19 4.86
C MET A 16 -9.48 5.70 3.41
N ALA A 17 -10.61 6.03 2.78
CA ALA A 17 -10.87 5.72 1.38
C ALA A 17 -9.96 6.48 0.40
N ASP A 18 -9.36 7.60 0.81
CA ASP A 18 -8.50 8.45 -0.01
C ASP A 18 -7.00 8.06 0.12
N LEU A 19 -6.69 7.06 0.95
CA LEU A 19 -5.31 6.60 1.19
C LEU A 19 -4.78 5.82 0.00
N VAL A 20 -3.62 6.23 -0.51
CA VAL A 20 -2.89 5.54 -1.56
C VAL A 20 -2.17 4.32 -0.98
N CYS A 21 -1.44 4.50 0.11
CA CYS A 21 -0.73 3.41 0.78
C CYS A 21 -0.52 3.71 2.27
N VAL A 22 -0.12 2.67 3.00
CA VAL A 22 0.32 2.76 4.39
C VAL A 22 1.69 2.09 4.55
N VAL A 23 2.55 2.71 5.34
CA VAL A 23 3.85 2.17 5.74
C VAL A 23 3.72 1.70 7.18
N GLN A 24 3.86 0.39 7.39
CA GLN A 24 3.66 -0.28 8.67
C GLN A 24 4.94 -1.00 9.10
N PRO A 25 5.75 -0.40 9.99
CA PRO A 25 6.94 -1.05 10.53
C PRO A 25 6.60 -2.20 11.48
N PHE A 26 7.31 -3.32 11.31
CA PHE A 26 7.39 -4.44 12.22
C PHE A 26 8.84 -4.61 12.69
N MET A 27 9.08 -5.49 13.68
CA MET A 27 10.42 -5.68 14.25
C MET A 27 11.50 -6.08 13.23
N ALA A 28 11.12 -6.79 12.16
CA ALA A 28 12.08 -7.36 11.19
C ALA A 28 11.76 -7.01 9.73
N HIS A 29 10.73 -6.22 9.47
CA HIS A 29 10.29 -5.88 8.11
C HIS A 29 9.37 -4.66 8.14
N VAL A 30 9.08 -4.12 6.97
CA VAL A 30 8.06 -3.09 6.77
C VAL A 30 7.02 -3.63 5.81
N ASN A 31 5.75 -3.47 6.14
CA ASN A 31 4.69 -3.72 5.18
C ASN A 31 4.31 -2.40 4.49
N LEU A 32 4.30 -2.44 3.16
CA LEU A 32 3.67 -1.43 2.34
C LEU A 32 2.25 -1.92 2.00
N GLY A 33 1.27 -1.39 2.72
CA GLY A 33 -0.14 -1.79 2.61
C GLY A 33 -0.93 -0.93 1.63
N PHE A 34 -1.88 -1.56 0.94
CA PHE A 34 -2.78 -0.92 -0.01
C PHE A 34 -4.23 -1.23 0.35
N TYR A 35 -5.10 -0.22 0.28
CA TYR A 35 -6.55 -0.38 0.44
C TYR A 35 -7.18 -0.66 -0.94
N TRP A 36 -8.11 -1.63 -1.04
CA TRP A 36 -8.65 -2.14 -2.31
C TRP A 36 -7.58 -2.79 -3.21
N ALA A 37 -6.56 -3.38 -2.59
CA ALA A 37 -5.41 -3.95 -3.27
C ALA A 37 -5.76 -5.13 -4.20
N VAL A 38 -6.87 -5.82 -3.92
CA VAL A 38 -7.39 -6.94 -4.74
C VAL A 38 -7.77 -6.51 -6.16
N GLU A 39 -7.94 -5.21 -6.42
CA GLU A 39 -8.22 -4.66 -7.74
C GLU A 39 -6.99 -4.03 -8.40
N LEU A 40 -5.82 -4.06 -7.76
CA LEU A 40 -4.58 -3.57 -8.36
C LEU A 40 -4.01 -4.63 -9.31
N PRO A 41 -3.46 -4.23 -10.47
CA PRO A 41 -2.73 -5.15 -11.33
C PRO A 41 -1.44 -5.59 -10.63
N ASP A 42 -1.35 -6.88 -10.33
CA ASP A 42 -0.20 -7.50 -9.67
C ASP A 42 0.32 -8.71 -10.47
N PRO A 43 0.88 -8.50 -11.68
CA PRO A 43 1.33 -9.59 -12.55
C PRO A 43 2.48 -10.39 -11.93
N GLU A 44 3.28 -9.77 -11.07
CA GLU A 44 4.42 -10.40 -10.38
C GLU A 44 4.02 -11.08 -9.06
N GLY A 45 2.75 -10.97 -8.64
CA GLY A 45 2.22 -11.64 -7.46
C GLY A 45 2.84 -11.17 -6.13
N LEU A 46 3.21 -9.90 -6.02
CA LEU A 46 3.85 -9.35 -4.81
C LEU A 46 2.87 -9.12 -3.66
N LEU A 47 1.58 -8.97 -3.95
CA LEU A 47 0.57 -8.66 -2.94
C LEU A 47 0.22 -9.88 -2.11
N THR A 48 0.45 -9.77 -0.80
CA THR A 48 0.17 -10.81 0.18
C THR A 48 -0.89 -10.38 1.20
N GLY A 49 -1.38 -11.33 2.00
CA GLY A 49 -2.44 -11.15 3.00
C GLY A 49 -3.76 -11.80 2.57
N SER A 50 -4.60 -12.18 3.53
CA SER A 50 -5.89 -12.84 3.30
C SER A 50 -7.10 -11.89 3.43
N GLY A 51 -6.84 -10.60 3.66
CA GLY A 51 -7.89 -9.60 3.80
C GLY A 51 -8.74 -9.47 2.53
N ARG A 52 -10.05 -9.24 2.72
CA ARG A 52 -11.01 -9.09 1.61
C ARG A 52 -10.67 -7.94 0.68
N LEU A 53 -10.17 -6.83 1.23
CA LEU A 53 -9.88 -5.59 0.49
C LEU A 53 -8.42 -5.13 0.60
N HIS A 54 -7.71 -5.60 1.63
CA HIS A 54 -6.36 -5.14 1.94
C HIS A 54 -5.36 -6.21 1.56
N ARG A 55 -4.29 -5.78 0.88
CA ARG A 55 -3.07 -6.56 0.65
C ARG A 55 -1.86 -5.68 0.89
N HIS A 56 -0.71 -6.31 1.06
CA HIS A 56 0.55 -5.60 1.29
C HIS A 56 1.71 -6.30 0.59
N VAL A 57 2.76 -5.53 0.34
CA VAL A 57 4.09 -6.07 0.02
C VAL A 57 4.92 -6.04 1.30
N THR A 58 5.56 -7.14 1.64
CA THR A 58 6.51 -7.21 2.76
C THR A 58 7.91 -6.88 2.26
N MET A 59 8.48 -5.81 2.81
CA MET A 59 9.82 -5.31 2.49
C MET A 59 10.75 -5.67 3.64
N ARG A 60 11.81 -6.42 3.34
CA ARG A 60 12.82 -6.89 4.30
C ARG A 60 14.12 -6.11 4.20
N SER A 61 14.33 -5.41 3.09
CA SER A 61 15.52 -4.59 2.84
C SER A 61 15.17 -3.32 2.07
N ALA A 62 16.09 -2.35 2.08
CA ALA A 62 15.94 -1.13 1.29
C ALA A 62 15.90 -1.42 -0.22
N ALA A 63 16.60 -2.46 -0.69
CA ALA A 63 16.61 -2.84 -2.11
C ALA A 63 15.24 -3.28 -2.63
N ASP A 64 14.33 -3.72 -1.73
CA ASP A 64 12.96 -4.08 -2.13
C ASP A 64 12.17 -2.85 -2.63
N ILE A 65 12.57 -1.63 -2.24
CA ILE A 65 11.97 -0.37 -2.71
C ILE A 65 12.31 -0.12 -4.19
N ASP A 66 13.48 -0.56 -4.62
CA ASP A 66 13.96 -0.37 -5.99
C ASP A 66 13.33 -1.37 -6.97
N ASN A 67 12.54 -2.33 -6.47
CA ASN A 67 11.79 -3.26 -7.31
C ASN A 67 10.76 -2.50 -8.16
N PRO A 68 10.87 -2.52 -9.50
CA PRO A 68 9.93 -1.82 -10.39
C PRO A 68 8.48 -2.24 -10.22
N ALA A 69 8.21 -3.48 -9.81
CA ALA A 69 6.85 -3.95 -9.57
C ALA A 69 6.22 -3.32 -8.31
N VAL A 70 7.01 -3.01 -7.28
CA VAL A 70 6.53 -2.26 -6.11
C VAL A 70 6.15 -0.84 -6.52
N ARG A 71 6.96 -0.19 -7.36
CA ARG A 71 6.64 1.12 -7.93
C ARG A 71 5.36 1.08 -8.77
N ALA A 72 5.19 0.07 -9.62
CA ALA A 72 3.99 -0.09 -10.44
C ALA A 72 2.71 -0.23 -9.59
N LEU A 73 2.77 -0.96 -8.48
CA LEU A 73 1.67 -1.06 -7.52
C LEU A 73 1.32 0.29 -6.88
N LEU A 74 2.31 1.07 -6.48
CA LEU A 74 2.11 2.43 -5.94
C LEU A 74 1.47 3.36 -6.98
N GLU A 75 1.93 3.34 -8.23
CA GLU A 75 1.38 4.15 -9.31
C GLU A 75 -0.05 3.74 -9.66
N ALA A 76 -0.36 2.44 -9.64
CA ALA A 76 -1.73 1.95 -9.84
C ALA A 76 -2.65 2.39 -8.69
N ALA A 77 -2.20 2.26 -7.44
CA ALA A 77 -2.94 2.73 -6.27
C ALA A 77 -3.20 4.24 -6.32
N TYR A 78 -2.18 5.03 -6.67
CA TYR A 78 -2.29 6.49 -6.83
C TYR A 78 -3.31 6.86 -7.91
N ARG A 79 -3.20 6.27 -9.12
CA ARG A 79 -4.15 6.53 -10.21
C ARG A 79 -5.59 6.21 -9.81
N ARG A 80 -5.80 5.07 -9.14
CA ARG A 80 -7.12 4.68 -8.65
C ARG A 80 -7.70 5.70 -7.68
N LYS A 81 -6.89 6.23 -6.75
CA LYS A 81 -7.37 7.28 -5.83
C LYS A 81 -7.64 8.58 -6.54
N LYS A 82 -6.78 8.98 -7.47
CA LYS A 82 -6.97 10.19 -8.28
C LYS A 82 -8.26 10.17 -9.09
N SER A 83 -8.64 9.02 -9.67
CA SER A 83 -9.90 8.86 -10.42
C SER A 83 -11.16 8.88 -9.55
N ASN A 84 -11.03 8.76 -8.23
CA ASN A 84 -12.13 8.78 -7.27
C ASN A 84 -12.20 10.08 -6.44
N VAL A 85 -11.38 11.08 -6.77
CA VAL A 85 -11.53 12.43 -6.24
C VAL A 85 -12.60 13.13 -7.10
N PRO A 86 -13.70 13.65 -6.50
CA PRO A 86 -14.67 14.45 -7.24
C PRO A 86 -14.05 15.73 -7.81
#